data_AF-A0A917P982-F1
#
_entry.id   AF-A0A917P982-F1
#
_cell.length_a   1.000
_cell.length_b   1.000
_cell.length_c   1.000
_cell.angle_alpha   90.00
_cell.angle_beta   90.00
_cell.angle_gamma   90.00
#
_symmetry.space_group_name_H-M   'P 1'
#
loop_
_entity.id
_entity.type
_entity.pdbx_description
1 polymer ?
#
loop_
_entity_poly.entity_id
_entity_poly.type
_entity_poly.pdbx_seq_one_letter_code
_entity_poly.pdbx_strand_id
1 'polypeptide(L)'
;MTDLLTGATRVPVDRDATLERIHRFEALLGDPDDPDNPLGLRAVLDADERGELLPEGERALARFGLGAEFVPAALGGRFERADRFSLLMRSLFRRDCSLGIGHGVTSFIAGLPVWADGSPEQRRRAAELLCRGGRIVAAYTELDHGSDFARVSLAARPAPGGYLLDGGKQLVNNIGRAEAAVLFARTDDRPGSRGHSHLLVDLDGLPADRTERSARYATSGVRGCLLGGVDFDNCPVPADALLGLEGGAMETVLKVFQVTRCVLPGMVVGIGDAQLRAVLAFAGERRLYGKPVSALPLPRSVLTDAFVDLLICDALSMVAARSLHLLPEEASVRAAAVKYLVPKLLQDNSYRLGVLLGARGYVREGPYAGFQKAARDLPVVALAHASGAVCLSNIVPQLPRLADRAWRPALDRAPDAPVAPETVFRLHDSLPALDFARLALTTRGADSLAGVLPALADELAREATDRPEVAELAVLADVFTGELADLARRAGSLPPRDRTPVAGRRAFLLAERYVLLLAAAACLGVWRAAGTDDPFLADPLWATAALRRLAEQLGLSRDPLPEPVVEALFEELAGRHRSARTFDLFRTGLATQAVPAKGVDR
;
A
#
# COMPACT_ATOMS: atom_id res chain seq x y z
N MET A 1 37.68 -16.94 -12.28
CA MET A 1 37.84 -16.03 -11.11
C MET A 1 36.46 -15.76 -10.59
N THR A 2 35.99 -16.72 -9.81
CA THR A 2 34.60 -16.99 -9.47
C THR A 2 34.60 -16.97 -7.95
N ASP A 3 34.21 -15.85 -7.33
CA ASP A 3 33.89 -15.70 -5.88
C ASP A 3 33.79 -14.21 -5.47
N LEU A 4 32.85 -13.45 -6.03
CA LEU A 4 32.60 -12.06 -5.58
C LEU A 4 31.10 -11.67 -5.44
N LEU A 5 30.15 -12.62 -5.51
CA LEU A 5 28.71 -12.30 -5.53
C LEU A 5 27.85 -12.91 -4.40
N THR A 6 28.44 -13.29 -3.26
CA THR A 6 27.67 -13.83 -2.11
C THR A 6 27.92 -13.13 -0.76
N GLY A 7 28.58 -11.98 -0.77
CA GLY A 7 28.69 -11.13 0.42
C GLY A 7 27.44 -10.26 0.59
N ALA A 8 26.37 -10.80 1.19
CA ALA A 8 25.24 -9.98 1.66
C ALA A 8 25.71 -9.12 2.86
N THR A 9 26.45 -8.06 2.58
CA THR A 9 26.74 -7.01 3.55
C THR A 9 25.42 -6.39 3.98
N ARG A 10 25.05 -6.58 5.26
CA ARG A 10 24.08 -5.73 5.93
C ARG A 10 24.60 -4.30 5.84
N VAL A 11 24.11 -3.51 4.91
CA VAL A 11 24.31 -2.06 4.94
C VAL A 11 23.43 -1.55 6.09
N PRO A 12 24.00 -1.04 7.20
CA PRO A 12 23.19 -0.51 8.28
C PRO A 12 22.52 0.76 7.77
N VAL A 13 21.20 0.69 7.54
CA VAL A 13 20.41 1.91 7.33
C VAL A 13 20.17 2.52 8.70
N ASP A 14 20.81 3.66 8.93
CA ASP A 14 20.62 4.43 10.15
C ASP A 14 19.14 4.84 10.27
N ARG A 15 18.52 4.46 11.38
CA ARG A 15 17.14 4.84 11.75
C ARG A 15 16.98 6.36 11.66
N ASP A 16 18.02 7.10 12.03
CA ASP A 16 18.01 8.55 12.10
C ASP A 16 18.01 9.17 10.70
N ALA A 17 18.79 8.62 9.76
CA ALA A 17 18.87 9.13 8.39
C ALA A 17 17.55 9.03 7.61
N THR A 18 16.73 7.99 7.88
CA THR A 18 15.44 7.83 7.20
C THR A 18 14.37 8.75 7.79
N LEU A 19 14.30 8.86 9.12
CA LEU A 19 13.38 9.77 9.77
C LEU A 19 13.72 11.24 9.44
N GLU A 20 15.01 11.58 9.40
CA GLU A 20 15.47 12.88 8.94
C GLU A 20 15.02 13.18 7.50
N ARG A 21 15.09 12.18 6.61
CA ARG A 21 14.61 12.32 5.23
C ARG A 21 13.11 12.57 5.17
N ILE A 22 12.31 11.87 5.98
CA ILE A 22 10.87 12.09 6.07
C ILE A 22 10.58 13.50 6.61
N HIS A 23 11.26 13.94 7.67
CA HIS A 23 11.10 15.29 8.21
C HIS A 23 11.49 16.37 7.20
N ARG A 24 12.57 16.17 6.45
CA ARG A 24 12.98 17.07 5.37
C ARG A 24 11.93 17.13 4.26
N PHE A 25 11.31 15.99 3.96
CA PHE A 25 10.24 15.91 2.96
C PHE A 25 8.96 16.58 3.44
N GLU A 26 8.54 16.38 4.70
CA GLU A 26 7.44 17.12 5.33
C GLU A 26 7.69 18.63 5.32
N ALA A 27 8.90 19.05 5.71
CA ALA A 27 9.28 20.46 5.71
C ALA A 27 9.25 21.09 4.31
N LEU A 28 9.64 20.32 3.28
CA LEU A 28 9.51 20.74 1.88
C LEU A 28 8.04 20.94 1.46
N LEU A 29 7.13 20.09 1.94
CA LEU A 29 5.69 20.19 1.65
C LEU A 29 5.01 21.32 2.45
N GLY A 30 5.56 21.70 3.60
CA GLY A 30 5.08 22.81 4.44
C GLY A 30 3.73 22.52 5.12
N ASP A 31 3.13 23.52 5.76
CA ASP A 31 1.80 23.40 6.38
C ASP A 31 0.70 23.39 5.29
N PRO A 32 -0.22 22.41 5.25
CA PRO A 32 -1.34 22.41 4.30
C PRO A 32 -2.32 23.56 4.45
N ASP A 33 -2.47 24.11 5.66
CA ASP A 33 -3.46 25.13 5.96
C ASP A 33 -2.90 26.56 5.86
N ASP A 34 -1.59 26.69 5.65
CA ASP A 34 -0.94 27.97 5.40
C ASP A 34 -1.33 28.53 4.00
N PRO A 35 -2.02 29.69 3.94
CA PRO A 35 -2.47 30.27 2.67
C PRO A 35 -1.30 30.72 1.77
N ASP A 36 -0.12 30.98 2.34
CA ASP A 36 1.07 31.40 1.61
C ASP A 36 1.92 30.22 1.16
N ASN A 37 1.61 29.00 1.59
CA ASN A 37 2.31 27.81 1.12
C ASN A 37 1.93 27.51 -0.35
N PRO A 38 2.88 27.55 -1.30
CA PRO A 38 2.61 27.23 -2.71
C PRO A 38 2.23 25.76 -2.93
N LEU A 39 2.44 24.91 -1.93
CA LEU A 39 2.02 23.50 -1.88
C LEU A 39 0.79 23.30 -1.00
N GLY A 40 0.23 24.37 -0.44
CA GLY A 40 -0.92 24.37 0.47
C GLY A 40 -2.18 23.75 -0.15
N LEU A 41 -3.16 23.47 0.70
CA LEU A 41 -4.41 22.83 0.29
C LEU A 41 -5.15 23.66 -0.77
N ARG A 42 -5.09 25.00 -0.69
CA ARG A 42 -5.70 25.87 -1.69
C ARG A 42 -5.10 25.67 -3.08
N ALA A 43 -3.77 25.65 -3.18
CA ALA A 43 -3.08 25.46 -4.45
C ALA A 43 -3.37 24.06 -5.05
N VAL A 44 -3.40 23.03 -4.19
CA VAL A 44 -3.78 21.66 -4.58
C VAL A 44 -5.21 21.60 -5.14
N LEU A 45 -6.17 22.25 -4.48
CA LEU A 45 -7.57 22.28 -4.93
C LEU A 45 -7.71 23.05 -6.25
N ASP A 46 -7.06 24.21 -6.37
CA ASP A 46 -7.10 25.01 -7.60
C ASP A 46 -6.52 24.22 -8.80
N ALA A 47 -5.47 23.42 -8.59
CA ALA A 47 -4.93 22.51 -9.61
C ALA A 47 -5.90 21.37 -9.96
N ASP A 48 -6.57 20.77 -8.97
CA ASP A 48 -7.60 19.73 -9.19
C ASP A 48 -8.79 20.26 -10.01
N GLU A 49 -9.23 21.50 -9.76
CA GLU A 49 -10.30 22.15 -10.53
C GLU A 49 -9.90 22.28 -12.01
N ARG A 50 -8.68 22.74 -12.28
CA ARG A 50 -8.12 22.79 -13.64
C ARG A 50 -7.84 21.42 -14.25
N GLY A 51 -7.82 20.36 -13.43
CA GLY A 51 -7.46 19.02 -13.85
C GLY A 51 -5.98 18.90 -14.19
N GLU A 52 -5.11 19.61 -13.49
CA GLU A 52 -3.67 19.66 -13.73
C GLU A 52 -2.90 19.14 -12.50
N LEU A 53 -1.64 18.73 -12.71
CA LEU A 53 -0.73 18.56 -11.58
C LEU A 53 -0.29 19.95 -11.09
N LEU A 54 -0.15 20.10 -9.77
CA LEU A 54 0.34 21.33 -9.17
C LEU A 54 1.80 21.59 -9.62
N PRO A 55 2.08 22.64 -10.42
CA PRO A 55 3.41 22.85 -11.00
C PRO A 55 4.50 23.09 -9.94
N GLU A 56 4.18 23.84 -8.89
CA GLU A 56 5.05 24.09 -7.73
C GLU A 56 5.39 22.77 -7.02
N GLY A 57 4.41 21.87 -6.92
CA GLY A 57 4.55 20.52 -6.40
C GLY A 57 5.52 19.71 -7.24
N GLU A 58 5.37 19.71 -8.56
CA GLU A 58 6.28 18.98 -9.43
C GLU A 58 7.72 19.50 -9.32
N ARG A 59 7.90 20.82 -9.24
CA ARG A 59 9.22 21.41 -9.01
C ARG A 59 9.81 21.04 -7.65
N ALA A 60 8.99 21.00 -6.60
CA ALA A 60 9.43 20.57 -5.27
C ALA A 60 9.90 19.11 -5.28
N LEU A 61 9.12 18.20 -5.87
CA LEU A 61 9.48 16.79 -5.98
C LEU A 61 10.72 16.54 -6.85
N ALA A 62 10.90 17.31 -7.92
CA ALA A 62 12.11 17.29 -8.74
C ALA A 62 13.34 17.75 -7.94
N ARG A 63 13.23 18.86 -7.18
CA ARG A 63 14.32 19.34 -6.29
C ARG A 63 14.65 18.35 -5.18
N PHE A 64 13.65 17.64 -4.65
CA PHE A 64 13.87 16.56 -3.69
C PHE A 64 14.60 15.36 -4.32
N GLY A 65 14.57 15.24 -5.65
CA GLY A 65 15.10 14.10 -6.37
C GLY A 65 14.29 12.84 -6.10
N LEU A 66 12.95 12.93 -6.15
CA LEU A 66 12.05 11.81 -5.82
C LEU A 66 12.34 10.55 -6.65
N GLY A 67 12.78 10.71 -7.91
CA GLY A 67 13.13 9.58 -8.78
C GLY A 67 14.19 8.64 -8.20
N ALA A 68 15.12 9.15 -7.40
CA ALA A 68 16.11 8.32 -6.72
C ALA A 68 15.51 7.44 -5.61
N GLU A 69 14.33 7.78 -5.04
CA GLU A 69 13.61 6.90 -4.10
C GLU A 69 13.03 5.66 -4.78
N PHE A 70 12.99 5.62 -6.12
CA PHE A 70 12.48 4.48 -6.90
C PHE A 70 13.59 3.51 -7.34
N VAL A 71 14.85 3.90 -7.14
CA VAL A 71 16.03 3.19 -7.61
C VAL A 71 16.71 2.49 -6.43
N PRO A 72 17.08 1.20 -6.55
CA PRO A 72 17.83 0.49 -5.52
C PRO A 72 19.11 1.23 -5.11
N ALA A 73 19.44 1.27 -3.81
CA ALA A 73 20.67 1.96 -3.35
C ALA A 73 21.95 1.40 -3.97
N ALA A 74 22.00 0.09 -4.23
CA ALA A 74 23.11 -0.56 -4.95
C ALA A 74 23.32 -0.05 -6.39
N LEU A 75 22.33 0.66 -6.95
CA LEU A 75 22.37 1.28 -8.28
C LEU A 75 22.47 2.82 -8.19
N GLY A 76 22.87 3.37 -7.03
CA GLY A 76 23.01 4.81 -6.81
C GLY A 76 21.71 5.54 -6.45
N GLY A 77 20.64 4.79 -6.16
CA GLY A 77 19.37 5.34 -5.66
C GLY A 77 19.26 5.35 -4.13
N ARG A 78 18.02 5.36 -3.62
CA ARG A 78 17.70 5.39 -2.18
C ARG A 78 16.65 4.36 -1.76
N PHE A 79 16.17 3.52 -2.68
CA PHE A 79 15.26 2.41 -2.36
C PHE A 79 16.03 1.25 -1.73
N GLU A 80 15.91 1.11 -0.42
CA GLU A 80 16.49 -0.01 0.34
C GLU A 80 15.41 -0.83 1.05
N ARG A 81 14.38 -0.13 1.51
CA ARG A 81 13.41 -0.62 2.48
C ARG A 81 12.00 -0.28 2.03
N ALA A 82 11.23 -1.31 1.70
CA ALA A 82 9.83 -1.22 1.31
C ALA A 82 8.96 -0.53 2.38
N ASP A 83 9.17 -0.81 3.67
CA ASP A 83 8.45 -0.19 4.79
C ASP A 83 8.74 1.32 4.89
N ARG A 84 10.02 1.71 4.77
CA ARG A 84 10.44 3.11 4.81
C ARG A 84 10.05 3.91 3.59
N PHE A 85 10.12 3.32 2.39
CA PHE A 85 9.64 3.97 1.19
C PHE A 85 8.13 4.22 1.26
N SER A 86 7.34 3.28 1.79
CA SER A 86 5.90 3.47 2.03
C SER A 86 5.64 4.64 2.99
N LEU A 87 6.40 4.72 4.10
CA LEU A 87 6.28 5.80 5.08
C LEU A 87 6.66 7.18 4.52
N LEU A 88 7.73 7.27 3.73
CA LEU A 88 8.13 8.51 3.06
C LEU A 88 7.05 9.01 2.10
N MET A 89 6.51 8.10 1.28
CA MET A 89 5.49 8.44 0.30
C MET A 89 4.15 8.79 0.95
N ARG A 90 3.89 8.32 2.18
CA ARG A 90 2.70 8.70 2.97
C ARG A 90 2.60 10.21 3.18
N SER A 91 3.73 10.90 3.40
CA SER A 91 3.80 12.37 3.48
C SER A 91 3.18 13.05 2.25
N LEU A 92 3.57 12.57 1.07
CA LEU A 92 3.08 13.09 -0.20
C LEU A 92 1.61 12.74 -0.44
N PHE A 93 1.20 11.50 -0.13
CA PHE A 93 -0.19 11.07 -0.32
C PHE A 93 -1.15 11.72 0.68
N ARG A 94 -0.68 12.11 1.87
CA ARG A 94 -1.43 12.96 2.81
C ARG A 94 -1.63 14.36 2.26
N ARG A 95 -0.64 14.90 1.55
CA ARG A 95 -0.73 16.21 0.88
C ARG A 95 -1.66 16.18 -0.33
N ASP A 96 -1.32 15.37 -1.31
CA ASP A 96 -2.05 15.21 -2.55
C ASP A 96 -1.63 13.92 -3.27
N CYS A 97 -2.52 12.94 -3.34
CA CYS A 97 -2.25 11.72 -4.08
C CYS A 97 -2.19 11.92 -5.60
N SER A 98 -2.82 12.97 -6.16
CA SER A 98 -2.66 13.33 -7.58
C SER A 98 -1.21 13.69 -7.86
N LEU A 99 -0.59 14.49 -7.00
CA LEU A 99 0.82 14.82 -7.11
C LEU A 99 1.71 13.58 -6.95
N GLY A 100 1.43 12.70 -5.99
CA GLY A 100 2.17 11.44 -5.82
C GLY A 100 2.12 10.52 -7.04
N ILE A 101 0.92 10.23 -7.54
CA ILE A 101 0.72 9.35 -8.68
C ILE A 101 1.19 10.03 -9.97
N GLY A 102 0.74 11.26 -10.18
CA GLY A 102 1.00 12.03 -11.39
C GLY A 102 2.46 12.44 -11.54
N HIS A 103 3.21 12.69 -10.47
CA HIS A 103 4.62 13.04 -10.62
C HIS A 103 5.47 11.85 -11.11
N GLY A 104 5.25 10.66 -10.55
CA GLY A 104 6.08 9.51 -10.97
C GLY A 104 6.08 8.26 -10.12
N VAL A 105 5.18 8.02 -9.15
CA VAL A 105 5.18 6.73 -8.43
C VAL A 105 5.00 5.53 -9.38
N THR A 106 4.46 5.75 -10.59
CA THR A 106 4.39 4.74 -11.64
C THR A 106 5.75 4.33 -12.20
N SER A 107 6.78 5.17 -12.05
CA SER A 107 8.17 4.82 -12.35
C SER A 107 8.78 3.86 -11.35
N PHE A 108 8.34 3.88 -10.08
CA PHE A 108 8.67 2.80 -9.15
C PHE A 108 8.09 1.47 -9.64
N ILE A 109 6.81 1.44 -10.05
CA ILE A 109 6.17 0.23 -10.59
C ILE A 109 6.91 -0.29 -11.82
N ALA A 110 7.30 0.61 -12.73
CA ALA A 110 8.04 0.28 -13.96
C ALA A 110 9.48 -0.19 -13.67
N GLY A 111 10.12 0.35 -12.64
CA GLY A 111 11.48 -0.03 -12.26
C GLY A 111 11.56 -1.45 -11.71
N LEU A 112 10.56 -1.93 -10.97
CA LEU A 112 10.62 -3.25 -10.32
C LEU A 112 10.93 -4.44 -11.25
N PRO A 113 10.29 -4.62 -12.43
CA PRO A 113 10.70 -5.67 -13.36
C PRO A 113 12.14 -5.47 -13.86
N VAL A 114 12.61 -4.23 -14.05
CA VAL A 114 14.00 -3.93 -14.43
C VAL A 114 14.97 -4.36 -13.32
N TRP A 115 14.64 -4.07 -12.05
CA TRP A 115 15.45 -4.46 -10.90
C TRP A 115 15.50 -5.98 -10.70
N ALA A 116 14.39 -6.66 -10.97
CA ALA A 116 14.28 -8.11 -10.85
C ALA A 116 15.06 -8.83 -11.97
N ASP A 117 14.78 -8.51 -13.23
CA ASP A 117 15.16 -9.35 -14.37
C ASP A 117 15.94 -8.62 -15.46
N GLY A 118 16.12 -7.29 -15.34
CA GLY A 118 16.89 -6.52 -16.33
C GLY A 118 18.37 -6.90 -16.33
N SER A 119 19.02 -6.76 -17.48
CA SER A 119 20.47 -6.89 -17.59
C SER A 119 21.20 -5.81 -16.79
N PRO A 120 22.51 -5.96 -16.49
CA PRO A 120 23.30 -4.91 -15.84
C PRO A 120 23.21 -3.56 -16.57
N GLU A 121 23.22 -3.57 -17.90
CA GLU A 121 23.07 -2.39 -18.76
C GLU A 121 21.69 -1.76 -18.63
N GLN A 122 20.62 -2.55 -18.69
CA GLN A 122 19.24 -2.08 -18.55
C GLN A 122 19.01 -1.48 -17.15
N ARG A 123 19.50 -2.14 -16.09
CA ARG A 123 19.42 -1.64 -14.71
C ARG A 123 20.15 -0.32 -14.54
N ARG A 124 21.38 -0.22 -15.04
CA ARG A 124 22.16 1.03 -14.98
C ARG A 124 21.47 2.16 -15.76
N ARG A 125 21.02 1.91 -16.99
CA ARG A 125 20.32 2.91 -17.81
C ARG A 125 19.04 3.41 -17.14
N ALA A 126 18.23 2.49 -16.59
CA ALA A 126 17.01 2.86 -15.88
C ALA A 126 17.30 3.64 -14.60
N ALA A 127 18.33 3.26 -13.84
CA ALA A 127 18.75 3.96 -12.64
C ALA A 127 19.23 5.38 -12.94
N GLU A 128 20.11 5.55 -13.94
CA GLU A 128 20.60 6.86 -14.39
C GLU A 128 19.44 7.78 -14.80
N LEU A 129 18.51 7.27 -15.60
CA LEU A 129 17.34 8.00 -16.08
C LEU A 129 16.46 8.47 -14.92
N LEU A 130 16.12 7.60 -13.97
CA LEU A 130 15.27 7.95 -12.83
C LEU A 130 15.99 8.88 -11.84
N CYS A 131 17.28 8.68 -11.59
CA CYS A 131 18.07 9.53 -10.69
C CYS A 131 18.23 10.96 -11.23
N ARG A 132 18.28 11.16 -12.55
CA ARG A 132 18.27 12.50 -13.16
C ARG A 132 16.88 13.13 -13.31
N GLY A 133 15.83 12.48 -12.79
CA GLY A 133 14.45 12.99 -12.82
C GLY A 133 13.65 12.64 -14.08
N GLY A 134 14.18 11.77 -14.94
CA GLY A 134 13.45 11.21 -16.07
C GLY A 134 12.36 10.23 -15.62
N ARG A 135 11.53 9.77 -16.57
CA ARG A 135 10.38 8.89 -16.28
C ARG A 135 10.39 7.63 -17.11
N ILE A 136 10.18 6.52 -16.42
CA ILE A 136 9.82 5.22 -17.01
C ILE A 136 8.37 4.91 -16.63
N VAL A 137 7.56 4.41 -17.56
CA VAL A 137 6.16 4.04 -17.28
C VAL A 137 5.92 2.55 -17.48
N ALA A 138 5.06 1.98 -16.65
CA ALA A 138 4.60 0.59 -16.79
C ALA A 138 3.35 0.58 -17.67
N ALA A 139 3.46 0.05 -18.89
CA ALA A 139 2.38 0.02 -19.86
C ALA A 139 1.78 -1.39 -19.95
N TYR A 140 0.80 -1.63 -19.08
CA TYR A 140 0.18 -2.95 -18.91
C TYR A 140 -1.27 -3.01 -19.38
N THR A 141 -2.02 -1.97 -19.08
CA THR A 141 -3.48 -1.94 -19.23
C THR A 141 -3.90 -1.85 -20.69
N GLU A 142 -4.90 -2.67 -21.03
CA GLU A 142 -5.70 -2.57 -22.24
C GLU A 142 -7.18 -2.58 -21.82
N LEU A 143 -7.95 -1.57 -22.24
CA LEU A 143 -9.34 -1.40 -21.78
C LEU A 143 -10.21 -2.62 -22.10
N ASP A 144 -9.98 -3.26 -23.24
CA ASP A 144 -10.74 -4.42 -23.72
C ASP A 144 -10.44 -5.71 -22.95
N HIS A 145 -9.37 -5.75 -22.16
CA HIS A 145 -8.97 -6.93 -21.39
C HIS A 145 -9.04 -6.72 -19.87
N GLY A 146 -8.95 -5.46 -19.43
CA GLY A 146 -9.13 -5.08 -18.03
C GLY A 146 -8.20 -5.85 -17.09
N SER A 147 -8.78 -6.73 -16.26
CA SER A 147 -8.03 -7.53 -15.26
C SER A 147 -7.49 -8.86 -15.80
N ASP A 148 -7.86 -9.29 -17.01
CA ASP A 148 -7.34 -10.52 -17.63
C ASP A 148 -6.01 -10.25 -18.34
N PHE A 149 -4.94 -10.15 -17.55
CA PHE A 149 -3.58 -9.89 -18.02
C PHE A 149 -3.07 -10.92 -19.04
N ALA A 150 -3.63 -12.14 -19.07
CA ALA A 150 -3.19 -13.18 -19.99
C ALA A 150 -3.75 -13.00 -21.42
N ARG A 151 -4.66 -12.03 -21.64
CA ARG A 151 -5.29 -11.78 -22.94
C ARG A 151 -4.78 -10.54 -23.68
N VAL A 152 -3.84 -9.81 -23.08
CA VAL A 152 -3.18 -8.61 -23.65
C VAL A 152 -2.87 -8.76 -25.15
N SER A 153 -3.38 -7.84 -25.98
CA SER A 153 -3.33 -7.90 -27.44
C SER A 153 -2.09 -7.27 -28.06
N LEU A 154 -1.43 -6.30 -27.40
CA LEU A 154 -0.22 -5.67 -27.93
C LEU A 154 0.79 -6.74 -28.34
N ALA A 155 1.06 -6.85 -29.64
CA ALA A 155 1.95 -7.86 -30.19
C ALA A 155 3.37 -7.32 -30.32
N ALA A 156 4.35 -8.18 -30.07
CA ALA A 156 5.76 -7.96 -30.33
C ALA A 156 6.25 -9.12 -31.22
N ARG A 157 6.12 -8.97 -32.53
CA ARG A 157 6.42 -10.03 -33.51
C ARG A 157 7.93 -10.06 -33.79
N PRO A 158 8.60 -11.22 -33.77
CA PRO A 158 10.02 -11.30 -34.11
C PRO A 158 10.31 -10.73 -35.51
N ALA A 159 11.37 -9.95 -35.62
CA ALA A 159 11.83 -9.32 -36.87
C ALA A 159 13.37 -9.24 -36.91
N PRO A 160 13.99 -9.00 -38.07
CA PRO A 160 15.43 -8.84 -38.14
C PRO A 160 15.92 -7.73 -37.19
N GLY A 161 16.79 -8.09 -36.23
CA GLY A 161 17.35 -7.15 -35.26
C GLY A 161 16.50 -6.90 -34.00
N GLY A 162 15.31 -7.51 -33.86
CA GLY A 162 14.47 -7.36 -32.67
C GLY A 162 13.01 -7.76 -32.90
N TYR A 163 12.10 -6.83 -32.64
CA TYR A 163 10.65 -7.05 -32.72
C TYR A 163 9.94 -5.92 -33.47
N LEU A 164 8.73 -6.20 -33.98
CA LEU A 164 7.77 -5.22 -34.46
C LEU A 164 6.59 -5.16 -33.48
N LEU A 165 6.35 -3.98 -32.91
CA LEU A 165 5.22 -3.71 -32.04
C LEU A 165 3.97 -3.35 -32.84
N ASP A 166 2.84 -3.98 -32.52
CA ASP A 166 1.57 -3.77 -33.23
C ASP A 166 0.40 -3.83 -32.23
N GLY A 167 -0.38 -2.74 -32.14
CA GLY A 167 -1.45 -2.55 -31.16
C GLY A 167 -1.13 -1.44 -30.16
N GLY A 168 -1.80 -1.40 -29.01
CA GLY A 168 -1.70 -0.25 -28.10
C GLY A 168 -1.91 -0.56 -26.63
N LYS A 169 -1.58 0.43 -25.79
CA LYS A 169 -1.81 0.45 -24.35
C LYS A 169 -2.58 1.70 -23.97
N GLN A 170 -3.53 1.58 -23.05
CA GLN A 170 -4.35 2.70 -22.58
C GLN A 170 -4.26 2.88 -21.06
N LEU A 171 -4.72 4.02 -20.57
CA LEU A 171 -4.69 4.39 -19.14
C LEU A 171 -3.27 4.33 -18.52
N VAL A 172 -2.25 4.63 -19.32
CA VAL A 172 -0.86 4.66 -18.86
C VAL A 172 -0.54 6.06 -18.35
N ASN A 173 -0.46 6.19 -17.03
CA ASN A 173 -0.12 7.46 -16.40
C ASN A 173 1.30 7.90 -16.77
N ASN A 174 1.44 9.18 -17.16
CA ASN A 174 2.66 9.83 -17.63
C ASN A 174 3.21 9.38 -18.99
N ILE A 175 2.49 8.57 -19.78
CA ILE A 175 3.00 8.13 -21.09
C ILE A 175 3.41 9.30 -22.00
N GLY A 176 2.65 10.40 -21.98
CA GLY A 176 2.97 11.62 -22.73
C GLY A 176 4.28 12.30 -22.32
N ARG A 177 4.82 12.02 -21.13
CA ARG A 177 6.04 12.63 -20.56
C ARG A 177 7.14 11.61 -20.26
N ALA A 178 6.96 10.37 -20.68
CA ALA A 178 7.89 9.28 -20.41
C ALA A 178 8.97 9.24 -21.48
N GLU A 179 10.20 8.98 -21.05
CA GLU A 179 11.35 8.75 -21.92
C GLU A 179 11.48 7.26 -22.25
N ALA A 180 11.02 6.38 -21.35
CA ALA A 180 11.01 4.95 -21.57
C ALA A 180 9.72 4.29 -21.03
N ALA A 181 9.43 3.10 -21.54
CA ALA A 181 8.33 2.28 -21.06
C ALA A 181 8.76 0.82 -20.84
N VAL A 182 8.24 0.20 -19.79
CA VAL A 182 8.20 -1.26 -19.67
C VAL A 182 6.86 -1.72 -20.23
N LEU A 183 6.88 -2.25 -21.43
CA LEU A 183 5.71 -2.80 -22.12
C LEU A 183 5.52 -4.26 -21.73
N PHE A 184 4.28 -4.67 -21.48
CA PHE A 184 3.90 -6.09 -21.45
C PHE A 184 3.23 -6.43 -22.77
N ALA A 185 3.89 -7.25 -23.57
CA ALA A 185 3.48 -7.56 -24.93
C ALA A 185 3.45 -9.07 -25.17
N ARG A 186 2.58 -9.49 -26.08
CA ARG A 186 2.51 -10.86 -26.57
C ARG A 186 3.62 -11.09 -27.60
N THR A 187 4.58 -11.95 -27.27
CA THR A 187 5.67 -12.34 -28.19
C THR A 187 5.40 -13.68 -28.87
N ASP A 188 4.40 -14.43 -28.40
CA ASP A 188 4.08 -15.76 -28.91
C ASP A 188 2.57 -16.06 -28.74
N ASP A 189 1.98 -16.74 -29.72
CA ASP A 189 0.56 -17.11 -29.73
C ASP A 189 0.25 -18.34 -28.86
N ARG A 190 1.26 -19.00 -28.29
CA ARG A 190 1.07 -20.11 -27.35
C ARG A 190 0.19 -19.67 -26.19
N PRO A 191 -0.84 -20.46 -25.84
CA PRO A 191 -1.76 -20.11 -24.77
C PRO A 191 -1.05 -20.11 -23.40
N GLY A 192 -1.50 -19.22 -22.52
CA GLY A 192 -1.06 -19.16 -21.13
C GLY A 192 0.08 -18.18 -20.86
N SER A 193 0.76 -18.37 -19.74
CA SER A 193 1.71 -17.40 -19.18
C SER A 193 2.97 -17.18 -20.00
N ARG A 194 3.35 -18.16 -20.85
CA ARG A 194 4.59 -18.12 -21.63
C ARG A 194 4.50 -17.36 -22.96
N GLY A 195 3.31 -16.86 -23.32
CA GLY A 195 3.12 -16.08 -24.53
C GLY A 195 3.53 -14.60 -24.44
N HIS A 196 3.96 -14.14 -23.25
CA HIS A 196 4.15 -12.71 -22.97
C HIS A 196 5.57 -12.39 -22.48
N SER A 197 6.10 -11.27 -22.96
CA SER A 197 7.42 -10.74 -22.61
C SER A 197 7.34 -9.29 -22.16
N HIS A 198 8.36 -8.86 -21.41
CA HIS A 198 8.54 -7.46 -21.06
C HIS A 198 9.54 -6.86 -22.04
N LEU A 199 9.24 -5.65 -22.50
CA LEU A 199 10.16 -4.87 -23.34
C LEU A 199 10.43 -3.54 -22.65
N LEU A 200 11.70 -3.24 -22.35
CA LEU A 200 12.14 -1.93 -21.91
C LEU A 200 12.48 -1.10 -23.16
N VAL A 201 11.54 -0.24 -23.54
CA VAL A 201 11.59 0.51 -24.79
C VAL A 201 11.92 1.98 -24.50
N ASP A 202 12.90 2.52 -25.23
CA ASP A 202 13.14 3.95 -25.33
C ASP A 202 12.07 4.57 -26.24
N LEU A 203 11.19 5.39 -25.67
CA LEU A 203 10.06 5.95 -26.40
C LEU A 203 10.46 7.09 -27.34
N ASP A 204 11.56 7.78 -27.06
CA ASP A 204 12.02 8.92 -27.86
C ASP A 204 12.86 8.45 -29.06
N GLY A 205 13.38 7.23 -29.02
CA GLY A 205 14.09 6.57 -30.12
C GLY A 205 13.18 5.88 -31.15
N LEU A 206 11.86 5.86 -30.96
CA LEU A 206 10.93 5.18 -31.86
C LEU A 206 10.59 6.02 -33.11
N PRO A 207 10.33 5.39 -34.27
CA PRO A 207 9.85 6.10 -35.45
C PRO A 207 8.51 6.80 -35.19
N ALA A 208 8.48 8.12 -35.40
CA ALA A 208 7.32 8.96 -35.12
C ALA A 208 6.12 8.66 -36.04
N ASP A 209 6.36 8.11 -37.24
CA ASP A 209 5.32 7.68 -38.18
C ASP A 209 4.69 6.33 -37.80
N ARG A 210 5.25 5.64 -36.80
CA ARG A 210 4.83 4.29 -36.35
C ARG A 210 4.42 4.23 -34.88
N THR A 211 4.47 5.37 -34.18
CA THR A 211 4.14 5.47 -32.76
C THR A 211 3.28 6.70 -32.53
N GLU A 212 2.10 6.51 -31.97
CA GLU A 212 1.18 7.60 -31.65
C GLU A 212 0.87 7.60 -30.14
N ARG A 213 1.07 8.73 -29.46
CA ARG A 213 0.63 8.89 -28.07
C ARG A 213 -0.79 9.43 -28.07
N SER A 214 -1.74 8.68 -27.52
CA SER A 214 -3.14 9.07 -27.54
C SER A 214 -3.49 10.11 -26.48
N ALA A 215 -4.62 10.79 -26.68
CA ALA A 215 -5.08 11.86 -25.83
C ALA A 215 -5.32 11.41 -24.38
N ARG A 216 -5.21 12.38 -23.48
CA ARG A 216 -5.42 12.16 -22.06
C ARG A 216 -6.88 11.78 -21.74
N TYR A 217 -7.05 10.77 -20.90
CA TYR A 217 -8.34 10.39 -20.31
C TYR A 217 -8.69 11.29 -19.12
N ALA A 218 -9.91 11.81 -19.10
CA ALA A 218 -10.46 12.50 -17.93
C ALA A 218 -10.94 11.46 -16.89
N THR A 219 -10.58 11.67 -15.62
CA THR A 219 -10.92 10.77 -14.51
C THR A 219 -11.79 11.47 -13.46
N SER A 220 -12.60 10.68 -12.72
CA SER A 220 -13.50 11.19 -11.68
C SER A 220 -12.76 11.70 -10.43
N GLY A 221 -11.67 11.01 -10.08
CA GLY A 221 -10.67 11.42 -9.10
C GLY A 221 -9.29 11.42 -9.73
N VAL A 222 -8.28 11.82 -8.95
CA VAL A 222 -6.90 12.05 -9.37
C VAL A 222 -6.83 12.90 -10.64
N ARG A 223 -7.64 13.96 -10.70
CA ARG A 223 -7.91 14.74 -11.91
C ARG A 223 -6.68 15.41 -12.50
N GLY A 224 -5.59 15.55 -11.76
CA GLY A 224 -4.31 16.06 -12.25
C GLY A 224 -3.46 15.01 -12.97
N CYS A 225 -3.69 13.71 -12.73
CA CYS A 225 -2.90 12.64 -13.32
C CYS A 225 -3.05 12.58 -14.85
N LEU A 226 -1.96 12.26 -15.53
CA LEU A 226 -1.85 12.30 -16.98
C LEU A 226 -1.96 10.89 -17.56
N LEU A 227 -3.15 10.28 -17.43
CA LEU A 227 -3.43 8.98 -18.03
C LEU A 227 -3.67 9.16 -19.52
N GLY A 228 -2.79 8.60 -20.36
CA GLY A 228 -2.95 8.57 -21.82
C GLY A 228 -2.83 7.16 -22.35
N GLY A 229 -2.50 7.03 -23.63
CA GLY A 229 -2.11 5.76 -24.23
C GLY A 229 -0.96 5.91 -25.21
N VAL A 230 -0.54 4.78 -25.77
CA VAL A 230 0.43 4.70 -26.84
C VAL A 230 0.03 3.56 -27.77
N ASP A 231 -0.01 3.86 -29.06
CA ASP A 231 -0.33 2.95 -30.14
C ASP A 231 0.90 2.78 -31.04
N PHE A 232 1.11 1.55 -31.51
CA PHE A 232 2.21 1.14 -32.36
C PHE A 232 1.64 0.51 -33.63
N ASP A 233 2.11 0.97 -34.79
CA ASP A 233 1.84 0.34 -36.09
C ASP A 233 3.13 -0.28 -36.59
N ASN A 234 3.29 -1.60 -36.45
CA ASN A 234 4.48 -2.34 -36.87
C ASN A 234 5.80 -1.60 -36.53
N CYS A 235 5.89 -1.07 -35.30
CA CYS A 235 6.97 -0.20 -34.86
C CYS A 235 8.21 -1.04 -34.48
N PRO A 236 9.38 -0.82 -35.12
CA PRO A 236 10.57 -1.60 -34.84
C PRO A 236 11.17 -1.25 -33.47
N VAL A 237 11.49 -2.28 -32.69
CA VAL A 237 12.25 -2.18 -31.44
C VAL A 237 13.43 -3.15 -31.46
N PRO A 238 14.59 -2.77 -30.91
CA PRO A 238 15.79 -3.61 -30.96
C PRO A 238 15.67 -4.83 -30.04
N ALA A 239 16.45 -5.88 -30.32
CA ALA A 239 16.45 -7.12 -29.55
C ALA A 239 16.84 -6.92 -28.07
N ASP A 240 17.68 -5.91 -27.77
CA ASP A 240 18.08 -5.56 -26.41
C ASP A 240 16.98 -4.84 -25.59
N ALA A 241 15.83 -4.53 -26.22
CA ALA A 241 14.63 -4.12 -25.51
C ALA A 241 14.04 -5.27 -24.68
N LEU A 242 14.31 -6.54 -25.02
CA LEU A 242 13.83 -7.68 -24.25
C LEU A 242 14.35 -7.62 -22.80
N LEU A 243 13.42 -7.58 -21.85
CA LEU A 243 13.72 -7.55 -20.43
C LEU A 243 13.52 -8.94 -19.83
N GLY A 244 14.59 -9.51 -19.28
CA GLY A 244 14.60 -10.87 -18.79
C GLY A 244 14.55 -11.90 -19.92
N LEU A 245 13.79 -12.97 -19.71
CA LEU A 245 13.63 -14.05 -20.69
C LEU A 245 12.37 -13.85 -21.52
N GLU A 246 12.43 -14.20 -22.80
CA GLU A 246 11.25 -14.30 -23.65
C GLU A 246 10.23 -15.27 -23.05
N GLY A 247 8.97 -14.85 -22.96
CA GLY A 247 7.89 -15.59 -22.29
C GLY A 247 7.94 -15.55 -20.76
N GLY A 248 8.89 -14.84 -20.14
CA GLY A 248 9.07 -14.76 -18.69
C GLY A 248 8.19 -13.71 -17.99
N ALA A 249 7.57 -12.79 -18.74
CA ALA A 249 6.99 -11.57 -18.15
C ALA A 249 5.85 -11.81 -17.18
N MET A 250 5.02 -12.84 -17.42
CA MET A 250 3.92 -13.17 -16.52
C MET A 250 4.45 -13.60 -15.13
N GLU A 251 5.54 -14.35 -15.08
CA GLU A 251 6.16 -14.72 -13.80
C GLU A 251 6.76 -13.50 -13.11
N THR A 252 7.57 -12.72 -13.84
CA THR A 252 8.17 -11.48 -13.33
C THR A 252 7.12 -10.55 -12.76
N VAL A 253 6.08 -10.22 -13.53
CA VAL A 253 5.05 -9.24 -13.15
C VAL A 253 4.31 -9.70 -11.91
N LEU A 254 3.93 -10.99 -11.82
CA LEU A 254 3.21 -11.53 -10.65
C LEU A 254 4.07 -11.56 -9.39
N LYS A 255 5.40 -11.70 -9.52
CA LYS A 255 6.34 -11.57 -8.38
C LYS A 255 6.49 -10.12 -7.96
N VAL A 256 6.84 -9.21 -8.88
CA VAL A 256 7.10 -7.81 -8.51
C VAL A 256 5.84 -7.06 -8.08
N PHE A 257 4.66 -7.47 -8.55
CA PHE A 257 3.38 -6.95 -8.06
C PHE A 257 3.14 -7.24 -6.58
N GLN A 258 3.82 -8.22 -5.99
CA GLN A 258 3.75 -8.44 -4.55
C GLN A 258 4.39 -7.26 -3.80
N VAL A 259 5.47 -6.69 -4.34
CA VAL A 259 6.13 -5.50 -3.78
C VAL A 259 5.20 -4.29 -3.85
N THR A 260 4.66 -3.98 -5.02
CA THR A 260 3.75 -2.82 -5.18
C THR A 260 2.50 -2.95 -4.32
N ARG A 261 1.91 -4.15 -4.23
CA ARG A 261 0.70 -4.42 -3.46
C ARG A 261 0.92 -4.39 -1.94
N CYS A 262 2.14 -4.59 -1.45
CA CYS A 262 2.49 -4.34 -0.05
C CYS A 262 2.77 -2.85 0.22
N VAL A 263 3.44 -2.14 -0.71
CA VAL A 263 3.93 -0.78 -0.46
C VAL A 263 2.88 0.29 -0.71
N LEU A 264 2.19 0.24 -1.87
CA LEU A 264 1.27 1.30 -2.30
C LEU A 264 0.11 1.52 -1.31
N PRO A 265 -0.57 0.48 -0.77
CA PRO A 265 -1.65 0.72 0.19
C PRO A 265 -1.17 1.43 1.45
N GLY A 266 0.06 1.17 1.91
CA GLY A 266 0.65 1.88 3.04
C GLY A 266 0.90 3.37 2.78
N MET A 267 1.06 3.78 1.52
CA MET A 267 1.11 5.20 1.13
C MET A 267 -0.28 5.85 1.24
N VAL A 268 -1.32 5.11 0.82
CA VAL A 268 -2.72 5.56 0.78
C VAL A 268 -3.28 5.82 2.18
N VAL A 269 -2.72 5.20 3.23
CA VAL A 269 -3.01 5.55 4.64
C VAL A 269 -2.89 7.06 4.90
N GLY A 270 -1.99 7.75 4.21
CA GLY A 270 -1.85 9.21 4.31
C GLY A 270 -3.11 9.98 3.92
N ILE A 271 -3.88 9.49 2.95
CA ILE A 271 -5.17 10.10 2.56
C ILE A 271 -6.17 10.02 3.72
N GLY A 272 -6.23 8.86 4.38
CA GLY A 272 -7.11 8.66 5.53
C GLY A 272 -6.72 9.50 6.76
N ASP A 273 -5.41 9.70 7.01
CA ASP A 273 -4.91 10.63 8.03
C ASP A 273 -5.42 12.05 7.76
N ALA A 274 -5.24 12.55 6.53
CA ALA A 274 -5.71 13.88 6.13
C ALA A 274 -7.22 14.04 6.31
N GLN A 275 -8.01 13.04 5.89
CA GLN A 275 -9.46 13.07 6.04
C GLN A 275 -9.88 13.09 7.51
N LEU A 276 -9.32 12.20 8.35
CA LEU A 276 -9.63 12.15 9.77
C LEU A 276 -9.26 13.45 10.48
N ARG A 277 -8.12 14.05 10.12
CA ARG A 277 -7.65 15.33 10.66
C ARG A 277 -8.63 16.46 10.36
N ALA A 278 -9.04 16.60 9.10
CA ALA A 278 -10.01 17.61 8.70
C ALA A 278 -11.35 17.45 9.44
N VAL A 279 -11.83 16.21 9.61
CA VAL A 279 -13.11 15.96 10.30
C VAL A 279 -12.98 16.16 11.81
N LEU A 280 -11.84 15.82 12.42
CA LEU A 280 -11.57 16.07 13.83
C LEU A 280 -11.54 17.57 14.15
N ALA A 281 -10.87 18.37 13.30
CA ALA A 281 -10.88 19.83 13.42
C ALA A 281 -12.31 20.38 13.34
N PHE A 282 -13.08 19.96 12.32
CA PHE A 282 -14.49 20.32 12.19
C PHE A 282 -15.31 19.95 13.42
N ALA A 283 -15.12 18.74 13.95
CA ALA A 283 -15.88 18.23 15.08
C ALA A 283 -15.58 19.00 16.38
N GLY A 284 -14.37 19.53 16.53
CA GLY A 284 -13.99 20.40 17.65
C GLY A 284 -14.60 21.80 17.57
N GLU A 285 -14.71 22.37 16.38
CA GLU A 285 -15.24 23.72 16.16
C GLU A 285 -16.77 23.77 16.11
N ARG A 286 -17.40 22.77 15.47
CA ARG A 286 -18.83 22.73 15.23
C ARG A 286 -19.59 22.46 16.52
N ARG A 287 -20.60 23.27 16.81
CA ARG A 287 -21.52 23.07 17.95
C ARG A 287 -22.87 22.52 17.52
N LEU A 288 -23.33 21.49 18.20
CA LEU A 288 -24.69 20.94 18.15
C LEU A 288 -25.17 20.68 19.58
N TYR A 289 -26.44 20.95 19.86
CA TYR A 289 -27.02 20.75 21.20
C TYR A 289 -26.19 21.39 22.34
N GLY A 290 -25.61 22.57 22.07
CA GLY A 290 -24.79 23.33 23.02
C GLY A 290 -23.34 22.84 23.22
N LYS A 291 -22.94 21.71 22.63
CA LYS A 291 -21.60 21.11 22.81
C LYS A 291 -20.85 20.99 21.48
N PRO A 292 -19.50 20.93 21.49
CA PRO A 292 -18.75 20.50 20.31
C PRO A 292 -19.23 19.15 19.80
N VAL A 293 -19.25 18.94 18.49
CA VAL A 293 -19.63 17.65 17.89
C VAL A 293 -18.75 16.51 18.40
N SER A 294 -17.45 16.76 18.61
CA SER A 294 -16.51 15.79 19.19
C SER A 294 -16.81 15.40 20.64
N ALA A 295 -17.67 16.15 21.34
CA ALA A 295 -18.12 15.84 22.70
C ALA A 295 -19.42 15.04 22.74
N LEU A 296 -20.05 14.79 21.58
CA LEU A 296 -21.22 13.93 21.48
C LEU A 296 -20.78 12.46 21.38
N PRO A 297 -21.44 11.51 22.07
CA PRO A 297 -20.99 10.12 22.14
C PRO A 297 -20.80 9.45 20.76
N LEU A 298 -21.79 9.57 19.88
CA LEU A 298 -21.74 8.92 18.57
C LEU A 298 -20.63 9.50 17.66
N PRO A 299 -20.52 10.83 17.43
CA PRO A 299 -19.40 11.38 16.68
C PRO A 299 -18.02 11.03 17.26
N ARG A 300 -17.88 11.01 18.59
CA ARG A 300 -16.64 10.58 19.24
C ARG A 300 -16.30 9.13 18.92
N SER A 301 -17.28 8.23 18.99
CA SER A 301 -17.10 6.83 18.59
C SER A 301 -16.69 6.73 17.12
N VAL A 302 -17.34 7.45 16.20
CA VAL A 302 -17.00 7.43 14.77
C VAL A 302 -15.57 7.91 14.49
N LEU A 303 -15.12 8.98 15.16
CA LEU A 303 -13.73 9.47 15.06
C LEU A 303 -12.73 8.45 15.60
N THR A 304 -13.08 7.78 16.70
CA THR A 304 -12.23 6.76 17.33
C THR A 304 -12.16 5.50 16.47
N ASP A 305 -13.29 5.03 15.94
CA ASP A 305 -13.33 3.88 15.03
C ASP A 305 -12.50 4.14 13.77
N ALA A 306 -12.59 5.34 13.21
CA ALA A 306 -11.77 5.73 12.06
C ALA A 306 -10.27 5.73 12.39
N PHE A 307 -9.90 6.17 13.60
CA PHE A 307 -8.52 6.10 14.08
C PHE A 307 -8.04 4.65 14.24
N VAL A 308 -8.83 3.78 14.85
CA VAL A 308 -8.49 2.36 15.00
C VAL A 308 -8.36 1.67 13.64
N ASP A 309 -9.24 1.97 12.70
CA ASP A 309 -9.16 1.42 11.34
C ASP A 309 -7.91 1.90 10.59
N LEU A 310 -7.43 3.13 10.85
CA LEU A 310 -6.12 3.59 10.35
C LEU A 310 -4.96 2.79 10.96
N LEU A 311 -5.00 2.52 12.27
CA LEU A 311 -3.98 1.70 12.94
C LEU A 311 -3.97 0.26 12.41
N ILE A 312 -5.14 -0.34 12.16
CA ILE A 312 -5.26 -1.65 11.51
C ILE A 312 -4.62 -1.62 10.12
N CYS A 313 -4.94 -0.61 9.32
CA CYS A 313 -4.40 -0.45 7.98
C CYS A 313 -2.87 -0.31 7.99
N ASP A 314 -2.34 0.46 8.93
CA ASP A 314 -0.91 0.68 9.05
C ASP A 314 -0.18 -0.57 9.57
N ALA A 315 -0.72 -1.26 10.58
CA ALA A 315 -0.15 -2.50 11.11
C ALA A 315 -0.04 -3.56 10.01
N LEU A 316 -1.13 -3.81 9.27
CA LEU A 316 -1.13 -4.77 8.16
C LEU A 316 -0.15 -4.36 7.04
N SER A 317 -0.15 -3.07 6.66
CA SER A 317 0.73 -2.57 5.59
C SER A 317 2.21 -2.68 5.97
N MET A 318 2.57 -2.28 7.19
CA MET A 318 3.95 -2.33 7.68
C MET A 318 4.44 -3.75 7.85
N VAL A 319 3.64 -4.63 8.47
CA VAL A 319 3.97 -6.05 8.60
C VAL A 319 4.19 -6.69 7.22
N ALA A 320 3.34 -6.41 6.24
CA ALA A 320 3.50 -6.94 4.89
C ALA A 320 4.72 -6.37 4.16
N ALA A 321 4.99 -5.06 4.28
CA ALA A 321 6.17 -4.43 3.69
C ALA A 321 7.47 -4.97 4.31
N ARG A 322 7.51 -5.20 5.63
CA ARG A 322 8.64 -5.82 6.33
C ARG A 322 8.81 -7.29 5.95
N SER A 323 7.70 -7.99 5.75
CA SER A 323 7.68 -9.38 5.29
C SER A 323 8.33 -9.57 3.92
N LEU A 324 8.31 -8.58 3.03
CA LEU A 324 9.02 -8.67 1.75
C LEU A 324 10.53 -8.91 1.91
N HIS A 325 11.11 -8.42 3.01
CA HIS A 325 12.56 -8.56 3.28
C HIS A 325 12.87 -9.84 4.06
N LEU A 326 11.99 -10.22 4.97
CA LEU A 326 12.22 -11.33 5.91
C LEU A 326 11.66 -12.67 5.40
N LEU A 327 10.47 -12.63 4.81
CA LEU A 327 9.67 -13.78 4.36
C LEU A 327 9.13 -13.58 2.92
N PRO A 328 9.95 -13.20 1.92
CA PRO A 328 9.52 -12.94 0.55
C PRO A 328 8.74 -14.11 -0.10
N GLU A 329 9.04 -15.35 0.27
CA GLU A 329 8.33 -16.53 -0.23
C GLU A 329 6.85 -16.60 0.18
N GLU A 330 6.45 -15.87 1.23
CA GLU A 330 5.08 -15.79 1.71
C GLU A 330 4.32 -14.53 1.21
N ALA A 331 4.98 -13.68 0.42
CA ALA A 331 4.44 -12.36 0.09
C ALA A 331 3.18 -12.41 -0.78
N SER A 332 2.94 -13.48 -1.55
CA SER A 332 1.82 -13.55 -2.52
C SER A 332 0.44 -13.32 -1.88
N VAL A 333 0.17 -13.95 -0.73
CA VAL A 333 -1.11 -13.83 -0.02
C VAL A 333 -1.17 -12.55 0.82
N ARG A 334 -0.06 -12.15 1.44
CA ARG A 334 0.01 -10.91 2.26
C ARG A 334 -0.18 -9.67 1.40
N ALA A 335 0.46 -9.63 0.23
CA ALA A 335 0.33 -8.55 -0.73
C ALA A 335 -1.12 -8.42 -1.22
N ALA A 336 -1.77 -9.54 -1.54
CA ALA A 336 -3.18 -9.56 -1.92
C ALA A 336 -4.09 -9.09 -0.77
N ALA A 337 -3.82 -9.53 0.46
CA ALA A 337 -4.57 -9.14 1.65
C ALA A 337 -4.52 -7.64 1.91
N VAL A 338 -3.31 -7.05 1.90
CA VAL A 338 -3.10 -5.61 2.12
C VAL A 338 -3.79 -4.79 1.03
N LYS A 339 -3.61 -5.17 -0.25
CA LYS A 339 -4.20 -4.45 -1.38
C LYS A 339 -5.73 -4.53 -1.42
N TYR A 340 -6.32 -5.59 -0.85
CA TYR A 340 -7.76 -5.70 -0.67
C TYR A 340 -8.25 -4.86 0.51
N LEU A 341 -7.71 -5.10 1.71
CA LEU A 341 -8.33 -4.61 2.95
C LEU A 341 -8.10 -3.13 3.19
N VAL A 342 -6.87 -2.64 2.98
CA VAL A 342 -6.52 -1.26 3.33
C VAL A 342 -7.37 -0.26 2.54
N PRO A 343 -7.49 -0.34 1.20
CA PRO A 343 -8.35 0.61 0.48
C PRO A 343 -9.83 0.47 0.82
N LYS A 344 -10.31 -0.75 1.16
CA LYS A 344 -11.69 -0.97 1.59
C LYS A 344 -11.98 -0.24 2.90
N LEU A 345 -11.17 -0.46 3.94
CA LEU A 345 -11.35 0.19 5.25
C LEU A 345 -11.26 1.71 5.14
N LEU A 346 -10.31 2.23 4.34
CA LEU A 346 -10.19 3.67 4.13
C LEU A 346 -11.41 4.27 3.42
N GLN A 347 -12.02 3.57 2.46
CA GLN A 347 -13.26 4.02 1.81
C GLN A 347 -14.45 4.00 2.77
N ASP A 348 -14.59 2.95 3.56
CA ASP A 348 -15.63 2.84 4.59
C ASP A 348 -15.46 3.95 5.66
N ASN A 349 -14.22 4.29 6.02
CA ASN A 349 -13.90 5.45 6.85
C ASN A 349 -14.28 6.77 6.21
N SER A 350 -13.87 6.99 4.95
CA SER A 350 -14.19 8.20 4.20
C SER A 350 -15.71 8.43 4.14
N TYR A 351 -16.51 7.37 3.98
CA TYR A 351 -17.97 7.51 4.01
C TYR A 351 -18.47 7.98 5.39
N ARG A 352 -18.09 7.29 6.48
CA ARG A 352 -18.52 7.62 7.85
C ARG A 352 -18.08 9.02 8.29
N LEU A 353 -16.86 9.42 7.97
CA LEU A 353 -16.35 10.75 8.24
C LEU A 353 -17.10 11.83 7.44
N GLY A 354 -17.47 11.53 6.19
CA GLY A 354 -18.26 12.42 5.35
C GLY A 354 -19.65 12.69 5.93
N VAL A 355 -20.27 11.67 6.54
CA VAL A 355 -21.54 11.82 7.27
C VAL A 355 -21.40 12.82 8.43
N LEU A 356 -20.29 12.79 9.17
CA LEU A 356 -20.05 13.76 10.25
C LEU A 356 -19.87 15.20 9.73
N LEU A 357 -19.20 15.38 8.59
CA LEU A 357 -19.07 16.70 7.94
C LEU A 357 -20.41 17.23 7.39
N GLY A 358 -21.37 16.33 7.13
CA GLY A 358 -22.64 16.66 6.51
C GLY A 358 -22.45 17.24 5.11
N ALA A 359 -23.15 18.34 4.81
CA ALA A 359 -23.10 18.98 3.49
C ALA A 359 -21.66 19.35 3.04
N ARG A 360 -20.76 19.62 3.98
CA ARG A 360 -19.36 19.97 3.69
C ARG A 360 -18.56 18.79 3.12
N GLY A 361 -19.00 17.56 3.32
CA GLY A 361 -18.33 16.38 2.77
C GLY A 361 -18.39 16.26 1.25
N TYR A 362 -19.35 16.92 0.59
CA TYR A 362 -19.50 16.92 -0.87
C TYR A 362 -19.36 18.31 -1.52
N VAL A 363 -19.10 19.36 -0.73
CA VAL A 363 -18.81 20.70 -1.24
C VAL A 363 -17.33 20.81 -1.62
N ARG A 364 -17.05 21.42 -2.78
CA ARG A 364 -15.69 21.60 -3.35
C ARG A 364 -15.02 22.92 -2.94
N GLU A 365 -15.67 23.68 -2.07
CA GLU A 365 -15.23 25.00 -1.63
C GLU A 365 -15.09 25.08 -0.10
N GLY A 366 -14.28 26.03 0.37
CA GLY A 366 -14.07 26.29 1.79
C GLY A 366 -13.04 25.36 2.45
N PRO A 367 -12.90 25.44 3.79
CA PRO A 367 -11.77 24.85 4.52
C PRO A 367 -11.75 23.31 4.50
N TYR A 368 -12.87 22.67 4.17
CA TYR A 368 -13.00 21.20 4.17
C TYR A 368 -13.04 20.59 2.76
N ALA A 369 -12.84 21.39 1.70
CA ALA A 369 -12.87 20.92 0.31
C ALA A 369 -11.81 19.84 0.02
N GLY A 370 -10.69 19.84 0.77
CA GLY A 370 -9.69 18.78 0.71
C GLY A 370 -10.24 17.39 1.00
N PHE A 371 -11.21 17.29 1.92
CA PHE A 371 -11.90 16.03 2.22
C PHE A 371 -12.64 15.50 0.99
N GLN A 372 -13.38 16.38 0.30
CA GLN A 372 -14.16 16.03 -0.88
C GLN A 372 -13.26 15.58 -2.03
N LYS A 373 -12.13 16.26 -2.25
CA LYS A 373 -11.11 15.84 -3.22
C LYS A 373 -10.60 14.44 -2.89
N ALA A 374 -10.14 14.22 -1.66
CA ALA A 374 -9.65 12.92 -1.19
C ALA A 374 -10.71 11.81 -1.35
N ALA A 375 -11.99 12.10 -1.08
CA ALA A 375 -13.09 11.15 -1.25
C ALA A 375 -13.33 10.76 -2.72
N ARG A 376 -13.03 11.63 -3.69
CA ARG A 376 -13.04 11.31 -5.13
C ARG A 376 -11.82 10.53 -5.58
N ASP A 377 -10.66 10.85 -5.02
CA ASP A 377 -9.39 10.25 -5.42
C ASP A 377 -9.24 8.82 -4.91
N LEU A 378 -9.63 8.57 -3.66
CA LEU A 378 -9.42 7.31 -2.97
C LEU A 378 -9.97 6.09 -3.73
N PRO A 379 -11.18 6.10 -4.31
CA PRO A 379 -11.67 4.99 -5.14
C PRO A 379 -10.80 4.72 -6.37
N VAL A 380 -10.26 5.76 -7.02
CA VAL A 380 -9.40 5.59 -8.21
C VAL A 380 -8.07 4.95 -7.84
N VAL A 381 -7.44 5.43 -6.75
CA VAL A 381 -6.19 4.85 -6.24
C VAL A 381 -6.40 3.41 -5.75
N ALA A 382 -7.55 3.13 -5.16
CA ALA A 382 -7.92 1.79 -4.70
C ALA A 382 -8.11 0.80 -5.85
N LEU A 383 -8.64 1.23 -7.00
CA LEU A 383 -8.86 0.37 -8.17
C LEU A 383 -7.61 0.21 -9.03
N ALA A 384 -6.76 1.23 -9.09
CA ALA A 384 -5.53 1.20 -9.86
C ALA A 384 -4.66 -0.02 -9.47
N HIS A 385 -3.92 -0.55 -10.46
CA HIS A 385 -3.01 -1.69 -10.36
C HIS A 385 -3.68 -3.08 -10.14
N ALA A 386 -4.69 -3.21 -9.27
CA ALA A 386 -5.49 -4.43 -9.11
C ALA A 386 -6.75 -4.15 -8.27
N SER A 387 -7.91 -4.63 -8.73
CA SER A 387 -9.15 -4.55 -7.96
C SER A 387 -9.14 -5.50 -6.75
N GLY A 388 -10.04 -5.25 -5.79
CA GLY A 388 -10.23 -6.14 -4.64
C GLY A 388 -10.58 -7.57 -5.06
N ALA A 389 -11.40 -7.74 -6.10
CA ALA A 389 -11.75 -9.05 -6.65
C ALA A 389 -10.52 -9.80 -7.20
N VAL A 390 -9.62 -9.11 -7.90
CA VAL A 390 -8.35 -9.69 -8.38
C VAL A 390 -7.45 -10.10 -7.22
N CYS A 391 -7.45 -9.33 -6.13
CA CYS A 391 -6.67 -9.69 -4.95
C CYS A 391 -7.21 -10.96 -4.29
N LEU A 392 -8.52 -11.05 -4.09
CA LEU A 392 -9.16 -12.24 -3.52
C LEU A 392 -9.01 -13.46 -4.44
N SER A 393 -9.10 -13.29 -5.76
CA SER A 393 -8.92 -14.40 -6.71
C SER A 393 -7.50 -14.98 -6.72
N ASN A 394 -6.49 -14.22 -6.28
CA ASN A 394 -5.13 -14.73 -6.05
C ASN A 394 -5.02 -15.54 -4.75
N ILE A 395 -5.84 -15.25 -3.75
CA ILE A 395 -5.86 -15.96 -2.47
C ILE A 395 -6.63 -17.28 -2.58
N VAL A 396 -7.80 -17.26 -3.23
CA VAL A 396 -8.75 -18.40 -3.29
C VAL A 396 -8.09 -19.74 -3.65
N PRO A 397 -7.26 -19.86 -4.71
CA PRO A 397 -6.63 -21.13 -5.07
C PRO A 397 -5.65 -21.67 -4.01
N GLN A 398 -5.15 -20.81 -3.13
CA GLN A 398 -4.16 -21.16 -2.12
C GLN A 398 -4.80 -21.63 -0.81
N LEU A 399 -6.05 -21.25 -0.52
CA LEU A 399 -6.75 -21.51 0.76
C LEU A 399 -6.67 -22.98 1.24
N PRO A 400 -6.93 -24.01 0.41
CA PRO A 400 -6.88 -25.39 0.91
C PRO A 400 -5.48 -25.80 1.35
N ARG A 401 -4.44 -25.38 0.62
CA ARG A 401 -3.06 -25.70 0.98
C ARG A 401 -2.61 -24.95 2.24
N LEU A 402 -3.04 -23.71 2.42
CA LEU A 402 -2.80 -22.94 3.64
C LEU A 402 -3.44 -23.61 4.86
N ALA A 403 -4.70 -24.06 4.70
CA ALA A 403 -5.42 -24.78 5.75
C ALA A 403 -4.69 -26.05 6.18
N ASP A 404 -4.23 -26.86 5.22
CA ASP A 404 -3.60 -28.15 5.51
C ASP A 404 -2.16 -28.02 6.01
N ARG A 405 -1.38 -27.06 5.51
CA ARG A 405 0.07 -26.99 5.75
C ARG A 405 0.53 -25.92 6.74
N ALA A 406 -0.30 -24.92 7.03
CA ALA A 406 0.06 -23.86 7.98
C ALA A 406 -0.94 -23.76 9.13
N TRP A 407 -2.23 -23.59 8.82
CA TRP A 407 -3.21 -23.24 9.84
C TRP A 407 -3.53 -24.40 10.79
N ARG A 408 -3.77 -25.61 10.26
CA ARG A 408 -3.99 -26.81 11.11
C ARG A 408 -2.78 -27.12 11.99
N PRO A 409 -1.55 -27.22 11.47
CA PRO A 409 -0.36 -27.38 12.31
C PRO A 409 -0.23 -26.33 13.41
N ALA A 410 -0.51 -25.05 13.11
CA ALA A 410 -0.47 -23.98 14.11
C ALA A 410 -1.54 -24.13 15.20
N LEU A 411 -2.77 -24.49 14.82
CA LEU A 411 -3.87 -24.77 15.76
C LEU A 411 -3.60 -26.01 16.62
N ASP A 412 -2.96 -27.03 16.05
CA ASP A 412 -2.59 -28.28 16.72
C ASP A 412 -1.30 -28.15 17.56
N ARG A 413 -0.65 -26.98 17.55
CA ARG A 413 0.60 -26.69 18.27
C ARG A 413 1.75 -27.63 17.85
N ALA A 414 1.83 -27.92 16.55
CA ALA A 414 2.92 -28.72 16.01
C ALA A 414 4.27 -28.01 16.25
N PRO A 415 5.35 -28.73 16.63
CA PRO A 415 6.66 -28.12 16.92
C PRO A 415 7.25 -27.32 15.74
N ASP A 416 6.89 -27.67 14.51
CA ASP A 416 7.34 -27.05 13.25
C ASP A 416 6.27 -26.14 12.62
N ALA A 417 5.21 -25.81 13.37
CA ALA A 417 4.17 -24.91 12.89
C ALA A 417 4.75 -23.54 12.51
N PRO A 418 4.39 -22.98 11.34
CA PRO A 418 4.93 -21.70 10.91
C PRO A 418 4.35 -20.56 11.76
N VAL A 419 5.21 -19.83 12.46
CA VAL A 419 4.87 -18.60 13.21
C VAL A 419 5.84 -17.50 12.81
N ALA A 420 5.32 -16.32 12.48
CA ALA A 420 6.14 -15.23 11.98
C ALA A 420 7.11 -14.77 13.07
N PRO A 421 8.41 -14.57 12.74
CA PRO A 421 9.38 -14.16 13.73
C PRO A 421 9.08 -12.73 14.21
N GLU A 422 9.37 -12.47 15.48
CA GLU A 422 9.11 -11.18 16.14
C GLU A 422 9.67 -9.98 15.36
N THR A 423 10.82 -10.17 14.68
CA THR A 423 11.45 -9.15 13.82
C THR A 423 10.54 -8.61 12.72
N VAL A 424 9.53 -9.35 12.27
CA VAL A 424 8.53 -8.84 11.31
C VAL A 424 7.72 -7.69 11.92
N PHE A 425 7.48 -7.74 13.23
CA PHE A 425 6.63 -6.80 13.96
C PHE A 425 7.40 -5.62 14.59
N ARG A 426 8.71 -5.76 14.80
CA ARG A 426 9.56 -4.68 15.36
C ARG A 426 9.78 -3.52 14.37
N LEU A 427 8.85 -2.58 14.31
CA LEU A 427 8.76 -1.52 13.29
C LEU A 427 10.03 -0.68 13.10
N HIS A 428 10.88 -0.58 14.12
CA HIS A 428 12.10 0.23 14.08
C HIS A 428 13.37 -0.56 13.72
N ASP A 429 13.32 -1.89 13.74
CA ASP A 429 14.49 -2.72 13.47
C ASP A 429 14.97 -2.57 12.01
N SER A 430 16.26 -2.81 11.83
CA SER A 430 16.89 -2.96 10.51
C SER A 430 16.34 -4.18 9.77
N LEU A 431 16.34 -4.11 8.44
CA LEU A 431 15.92 -5.20 7.55
C LEU A 431 17.06 -5.55 6.59
N PRO A 432 17.16 -6.80 6.13
CA PRO A 432 18.00 -7.13 4.98
C PRO A 432 17.46 -6.44 3.72
N ALA A 433 18.29 -6.37 2.66
CA ALA A 433 17.83 -5.88 1.37
C ALA A 433 16.75 -6.80 0.78
N LEU A 434 15.85 -6.23 -0.02
CA LEU A 434 14.82 -6.97 -0.74
C LEU A 434 15.45 -7.87 -1.80
N ASP A 435 15.23 -9.17 -1.69
CA ASP A 435 15.66 -10.16 -2.67
C ASP A 435 14.49 -10.58 -3.56
N PHE A 436 14.45 -10.04 -4.78
CA PHE A 436 13.43 -10.34 -5.78
C PHE A 436 13.40 -11.81 -6.19
N ALA A 437 14.54 -12.53 -6.13
CA ALA A 437 14.61 -13.92 -6.54
C ALA A 437 13.89 -14.88 -5.58
N ARG A 438 13.74 -14.47 -4.30
CA ARG A 438 13.00 -15.25 -3.29
C ARG A 438 11.48 -15.07 -3.37
N LEU A 439 10.98 -14.07 -4.10
CA LEU A 439 9.54 -13.89 -4.31
C LEU A 439 8.97 -15.11 -5.04
N ALA A 440 7.89 -15.68 -4.49
CA ALA A 440 7.24 -16.87 -5.03
C ALA A 440 5.84 -16.53 -5.56
N LEU A 441 5.42 -17.19 -6.65
CA LEU A 441 4.07 -16.99 -7.21
C LEU A 441 2.96 -17.42 -6.24
N THR A 442 3.25 -18.38 -5.38
CA THR A 442 2.35 -18.89 -4.33
C THR A 442 3.18 -19.17 -3.08
N THR A 443 2.56 -19.15 -1.90
CA THR A 443 3.27 -19.47 -0.66
C THR A 443 3.59 -20.95 -0.48
N ARG A 444 3.16 -21.81 -1.41
CA ARG A 444 3.31 -23.28 -1.33
C ARG A 444 2.70 -23.89 -0.05
N GLY A 445 1.78 -23.18 0.60
CA GLY A 445 1.12 -23.59 1.83
C GLY A 445 1.71 -22.97 3.10
N ALA A 446 2.76 -22.15 3.00
CA ALA A 446 3.28 -21.39 4.13
C ALA A 446 2.40 -20.18 4.45
N ASP A 447 2.16 -19.93 5.74
CA ASP A 447 1.55 -18.73 6.26
C ASP A 447 1.87 -18.58 7.75
N SER A 448 3.04 -18.02 8.00
CA SER A 448 3.55 -17.79 9.36
C SER A 448 2.82 -16.65 10.07
N LEU A 449 2.17 -15.73 9.35
CA LEU A 449 1.45 -14.61 9.96
C LEU A 449 0.15 -15.08 10.61
N ALA A 450 -0.65 -15.93 9.95
CA ALA A 450 -1.84 -16.49 10.58
C ALA A 450 -1.52 -17.36 11.81
N GLY A 451 -0.35 -18.02 11.82
CA GLY A 451 0.13 -18.81 12.96
C GLY A 451 0.36 -18.00 14.25
N VAL A 452 0.47 -16.67 14.16
CA VAL A 452 0.58 -15.79 15.33
C VAL A 452 -0.67 -15.82 16.21
N LEU A 453 -1.86 -16.04 15.63
CA LEU A 453 -3.11 -16.05 16.37
C LEU A 453 -3.14 -17.12 17.48
N PRO A 454 -3.01 -18.43 17.18
CA PRO A 454 -2.98 -19.46 18.22
C PRO A 454 -1.76 -19.32 19.15
N ALA A 455 -0.60 -18.93 18.61
CA ALA A 455 0.62 -18.78 19.42
C ALA A 455 0.47 -17.73 20.52
N LEU A 456 -0.06 -16.55 20.17
CA LEU A 456 -0.27 -15.48 21.16
C LEU A 456 -1.51 -15.68 22.02
N ALA A 457 -2.54 -16.39 21.55
CA ALA A 457 -3.70 -16.72 22.39
C ALA A 457 -3.28 -17.55 23.61
N ASP A 458 -2.41 -18.56 23.44
CA ASP A 458 -1.90 -19.38 24.55
C ASP A 458 -1.02 -18.61 25.54
N GLU A 459 -0.25 -17.63 25.06
CA GLU A 459 0.55 -16.73 25.91
C GLU A 459 -0.35 -15.78 26.70
N LEU A 460 -1.26 -15.10 26.00
CA LEU A 460 -2.19 -14.14 26.59
C LEU A 460 -3.12 -14.78 27.62
N ALA A 461 -3.60 -15.99 27.38
CA ALA A 461 -4.44 -16.71 28.34
C ALA A 461 -3.71 -16.98 29.67
N ARG A 462 -2.40 -17.26 29.62
CA ARG A 462 -1.57 -17.41 30.82
C ARG A 462 -1.34 -16.07 31.51
N GLU A 463 -0.97 -15.04 30.76
CA GLU A 463 -0.69 -13.70 31.28
C GLU A 463 -1.91 -13.04 31.91
N ALA A 464 -3.12 -13.26 31.36
CA ALA A 464 -4.37 -12.69 31.84
C ALA A 464 -4.70 -13.03 33.30
N THR A 465 -4.08 -14.07 33.87
CA THR A 465 -4.23 -14.42 35.29
C THR A 465 -3.60 -13.37 36.21
N ASP A 466 -2.45 -12.84 35.82
CA ASP A 466 -1.66 -11.89 36.62
C ASP A 466 -1.73 -10.45 36.08
N ARG A 467 -2.21 -10.28 34.84
CA ARG A 467 -2.29 -9.01 34.10
C ARG A 467 -3.73 -8.77 33.64
N PRO A 468 -4.61 -8.21 34.49
CA PRO A 468 -6.01 -7.98 34.13
C PRO A 468 -6.17 -7.06 32.91
N GLU A 469 -5.20 -6.19 32.63
CA GLU A 469 -5.22 -5.29 31.48
C GLU A 469 -5.14 -6.01 30.12
N VAL A 470 -4.67 -7.27 30.06
CA VAL A 470 -4.63 -8.06 28.81
C VAL A 470 -5.77 -9.10 28.72
N ALA A 471 -6.63 -9.20 29.73
CA ALA A 471 -7.65 -10.25 29.79
C ALA A 471 -8.64 -10.19 28.61
N GLU A 472 -9.11 -8.99 28.27
CA GLU A 472 -9.99 -8.75 27.12
C GLU A 472 -9.28 -9.13 25.80
N LEU A 473 -8.00 -8.78 25.68
CA LEU A 473 -7.20 -9.10 24.50
C LEU A 473 -6.99 -10.62 24.37
N ALA A 474 -6.82 -11.34 25.49
CA ALA A 474 -6.74 -12.79 25.52
C ALA A 474 -8.01 -13.46 24.99
N VAL A 475 -9.19 -12.97 25.42
CA VAL A 475 -10.49 -13.45 24.94
C VAL A 475 -10.62 -13.23 23.44
N LEU A 476 -10.25 -12.04 22.95
CA LEU A 476 -10.30 -11.74 21.53
C LEU A 476 -9.31 -12.61 20.73
N ALA A 477 -8.09 -12.82 21.23
CA ALA A 477 -7.12 -13.70 20.58
C ALA A 477 -7.64 -15.15 20.44
N ASP A 478 -8.34 -15.66 21.46
CA ASP A 478 -9.01 -16.96 21.41
C ASP A 478 -10.15 -16.98 20.37
N VAL A 479 -10.98 -15.93 20.31
CA VAL A 479 -12.04 -15.79 19.30
C VAL A 479 -11.45 -15.85 17.87
N PHE A 480 -10.39 -15.10 17.60
CA PHE A 480 -9.72 -15.12 16.29
C PHE A 480 -9.05 -16.47 15.98
N THR A 481 -8.56 -17.18 17.01
CA THR A 481 -8.04 -18.55 16.87
C THR A 481 -9.16 -19.53 16.51
N GLY A 482 -10.33 -19.41 17.14
CA GLY A 482 -11.52 -20.19 16.80
C GLY A 482 -11.99 -19.93 15.36
N GLU A 483 -11.92 -18.68 14.90
CA GLU A 483 -12.22 -18.33 13.51
C GLU A 483 -11.21 -18.87 12.50
N LEU A 484 -9.92 -18.90 12.85
CA LEU A 484 -8.92 -19.57 12.04
C LEU A 484 -9.22 -21.06 11.92
N ALA A 485 -9.67 -21.71 13.00
CA ALA A 485 -10.08 -23.12 12.98
C ALA A 485 -11.30 -23.37 12.09
N ASP A 486 -12.32 -22.50 12.14
CA ASP A 486 -13.48 -22.61 11.24
C ASP A 486 -13.09 -22.37 9.78
N LEU A 487 -12.26 -21.36 9.52
CA LEU A 487 -11.72 -21.09 8.19
C LEU A 487 -10.93 -22.29 7.66
N ALA A 488 -10.05 -22.89 8.45
CA ALA A 488 -9.26 -24.05 8.05
C ALA A 488 -10.14 -25.25 7.67
N ARG A 489 -11.20 -25.54 8.45
CA ARG A 489 -12.17 -26.59 8.10
C ARG A 489 -12.86 -26.29 6.77
N ARG A 490 -13.38 -25.08 6.60
CA ARG A 490 -14.15 -24.71 5.40
C ARG A 490 -13.26 -24.64 4.15
N ALA A 491 -12.08 -24.04 4.26
CA ALA A 491 -11.10 -23.94 3.17
C ALA A 491 -10.60 -25.32 2.72
N GLY A 492 -10.25 -26.21 3.65
CA GLY A 492 -9.83 -27.59 3.32
C GLY A 492 -10.92 -28.38 2.59
N SER A 493 -12.19 -28.10 2.89
CA SER A 493 -13.36 -28.75 2.26
C SER A 493 -13.78 -28.15 0.91
N LEU A 494 -13.12 -27.10 0.40
CA LEU A 494 -13.50 -26.48 -0.88
C LEU A 494 -13.40 -27.52 -2.01
N PRO A 495 -14.43 -27.70 -2.85
CA PRO A 495 -14.35 -28.62 -3.99
C PRO A 495 -13.41 -28.05 -5.07
N PRO A 496 -12.79 -28.87 -5.93
CA PRO A 496 -11.82 -28.41 -6.94
C PRO A 496 -12.29 -27.22 -7.80
N ARG A 497 -13.57 -27.19 -8.19
CA ARG A 497 -14.17 -26.09 -8.96
C ARG A 497 -14.11 -24.72 -8.26
N ASP A 498 -14.12 -24.71 -6.93
CA ASP A 498 -14.09 -23.51 -6.10
C ASP A 498 -12.66 -23.14 -5.63
N ARG A 499 -11.64 -23.82 -6.17
CA ARG A 499 -10.21 -23.54 -5.91
C ARG A 499 -9.55 -22.77 -7.06
N THR A 500 -10.34 -22.02 -7.84
CA THR A 500 -9.88 -21.34 -9.05
C THR A 500 -10.08 -19.82 -8.94
N PRO A 501 -9.37 -19.01 -9.74
CA PRO A 501 -9.58 -17.56 -9.77
C PRO A 501 -11.00 -17.12 -10.17
N VAL A 502 -11.80 -18.00 -10.77
CA VAL A 502 -13.18 -17.77 -11.21
C VAL A 502 -14.20 -18.52 -10.33
N ALA A 503 -13.82 -18.87 -9.10
CA ALA A 503 -14.67 -19.58 -8.15
C ALA A 503 -15.94 -18.80 -7.77
N GLY A 504 -16.93 -19.51 -7.23
CA GLY A 504 -18.17 -18.89 -6.74
C GLY A 504 -17.97 -18.06 -5.46
N ARG A 505 -19.00 -17.27 -5.12
CA ARG A 505 -19.02 -16.34 -3.97
C ARG A 505 -18.53 -16.95 -2.65
N ARG A 506 -18.83 -18.22 -2.39
CA ARG A 506 -18.43 -18.91 -1.15
C ARG A 506 -16.91 -18.89 -0.94
N ALA A 507 -16.12 -19.12 -1.99
CA ALA A 507 -14.66 -19.13 -1.88
C ALA A 507 -14.11 -17.73 -1.61
N PHE A 508 -14.66 -16.72 -2.28
CA PHE A 508 -14.30 -15.31 -2.05
C PHE A 508 -14.60 -14.87 -0.61
N LEU A 509 -15.75 -15.24 -0.04
CA LEU A 509 -16.06 -14.94 1.37
C LEU A 509 -15.05 -15.57 2.35
N LEU A 510 -14.52 -16.76 2.05
CA LEU A 510 -13.45 -17.36 2.86
C LEU A 510 -12.14 -16.56 2.74
N ALA A 511 -11.80 -16.10 1.53
CA ALA A 511 -10.64 -15.22 1.34
C ALA A 511 -10.81 -13.88 2.06
N GLU A 512 -12.01 -13.29 2.09
CA GLU A 512 -12.28 -12.06 2.86
C GLU A 512 -12.08 -12.28 4.36
N ARG A 513 -12.63 -13.37 4.92
CA ARG A 513 -12.41 -13.73 6.33
C ARG A 513 -10.92 -13.92 6.63
N TYR A 514 -10.21 -14.64 5.77
CA TYR A 514 -8.77 -14.85 5.90
C TYR A 514 -7.99 -13.52 5.99
N VAL A 515 -8.31 -12.55 5.15
CA VAL A 515 -7.64 -11.25 5.15
C VAL A 515 -7.85 -10.50 6.48
N LEU A 516 -9.04 -10.59 7.09
CA LEU A 516 -9.31 -10.01 8.41
C LEU A 516 -8.51 -10.71 9.53
N LEU A 517 -8.30 -12.03 9.43
CA LEU A 517 -7.43 -12.77 10.35
C LEU A 517 -5.97 -12.31 10.26
N LEU A 518 -5.46 -12.07 9.05
CA LEU A 518 -4.10 -11.53 8.87
C LEU A 518 -3.95 -10.12 9.46
N ALA A 519 -4.99 -9.28 9.37
CA ALA A 519 -5.00 -7.97 9.99
C ALA A 519 -4.96 -8.06 11.53
N ALA A 520 -5.71 -8.99 12.12
CA ALA A 520 -5.71 -9.23 13.57
C ALA A 520 -4.34 -9.74 14.04
N ALA A 521 -3.75 -10.70 13.30
CA ALA A 521 -2.41 -11.20 13.57
C ALA A 521 -1.34 -10.10 13.49
N ALA A 522 -1.45 -9.20 12.50
CA ALA A 522 -0.55 -8.05 12.38
C ALA A 522 -0.68 -7.09 13.58
N CYS A 523 -1.90 -6.78 14.01
CA CYS A 523 -2.12 -5.90 15.18
C CYS A 523 -1.58 -6.52 16.48
N LEU A 524 -1.89 -7.80 16.73
CA LEU A 524 -1.38 -8.53 17.89
C LEU A 524 0.14 -8.62 17.90
N GLY A 525 0.73 -8.95 16.75
CA GLY A 525 2.18 -9.06 16.61
C GLY A 525 2.89 -7.72 16.84
N VAL A 526 2.36 -6.62 16.28
CA VAL A 526 2.91 -5.26 16.49
C VAL A 526 2.82 -4.86 17.96
N TRP A 527 1.67 -5.08 18.61
CA TRP A 527 1.52 -4.81 20.05
C TRP A 527 2.49 -5.64 20.89
N ARG A 528 2.59 -6.94 20.61
CA ARG A 528 3.45 -7.85 21.37
C ARG A 528 4.94 -7.51 21.22
N ALA A 529 5.35 -7.10 20.03
CA ALA A 529 6.72 -6.69 19.74
C ALA A 529 7.02 -5.23 20.12
N ALA A 530 6.02 -4.48 20.59
CA ALA A 530 6.24 -3.12 21.05
C ALA A 530 7.08 -3.16 22.34
N GLY A 531 8.30 -2.62 22.25
CA GLY A 531 9.15 -2.41 23.41
C GLY A 531 8.66 -1.26 24.28
N THR A 532 9.38 -0.99 25.37
CA THR A 532 9.08 0.10 26.31
C THR A 532 9.25 1.51 25.71
N ASP A 533 9.88 1.62 24.55
CA ASP A 533 10.17 2.89 23.88
C ASP A 533 8.93 3.54 23.24
N ASP A 534 7.85 2.78 23.03
CA ASP A 534 6.56 3.30 22.56
C ASP A 534 5.43 2.90 23.53
N PRO A 535 5.14 3.76 24.53
CA PRO A 535 4.09 3.47 25.51
C PRO A 535 2.70 3.25 24.91
N PHE A 536 2.40 3.89 23.78
CA PHE A 536 1.10 3.72 23.12
C PHE A 536 1.03 2.34 22.46
N LEU A 537 2.07 1.94 21.72
CA LEU A 537 2.06 0.63 21.06
C LEU A 537 2.17 -0.54 22.04
N ALA A 538 2.82 -0.35 23.19
CA ALA A 538 2.89 -1.34 24.26
C ALA A 538 1.58 -1.49 25.06
N ASP A 539 0.69 -0.48 25.00
CA ASP A 539 -0.61 -0.52 25.65
C ASP A 539 -1.56 -1.50 24.92
N PRO A 540 -2.17 -2.49 25.60
CA PRO A 540 -3.09 -3.43 24.96
C PRO A 540 -4.39 -2.79 24.46
N LEU A 541 -4.73 -1.56 24.86
CA LEU A 541 -6.00 -0.92 24.53
C LEU A 541 -6.21 -0.74 23.01
N TRP A 542 -5.18 -0.30 22.28
CA TRP A 542 -5.33 -0.09 20.83
C TRP A 542 -5.48 -1.42 20.09
N ALA A 543 -4.75 -2.47 20.51
CA ALA A 543 -4.84 -3.80 19.93
C ALA A 543 -6.21 -4.44 20.23
N THR A 544 -6.71 -4.24 21.45
CA THR A 544 -8.05 -4.66 21.87
C THR A 544 -9.12 -4.00 21.00
N ALA A 545 -9.02 -2.68 20.80
CA ALA A 545 -9.96 -1.97 19.94
C ALA A 545 -9.86 -2.44 18.47
N ALA A 546 -8.64 -2.67 17.97
CA ALA A 546 -8.42 -3.19 16.62
C ALA A 546 -9.06 -4.57 16.42
N LEU A 547 -8.88 -5.49 17.37
CA LEU A 547 -9.48 -6.82 17.29
C LEU A 547 -11.01 -6.76 17.42
N ARG A 548 -11.57 -5.88 18.25
CA ARG A 548 -13.03 -5.66 18.32
C ARG A 548 -13.59 -5.12 17.00
N ARG A 549 -12.93 -4.13 16.39
CA ARG A 549 -13.29 -3.60 15.05
C ARG A 549 -13.27 -4.71 13.99
N LEU A 550 -12.24 -5.55 13.99
CA LEU A 550 -12.13 -6.68 13.04
C LEU A 550 -13.17 -7.79 13.33
N ALA A 551 -13.50 -8.05 14.60
CA ALA A 551 -14.53 -8.99 15.00
C ALA A 551 -15.93 -8.53 14.55
N GLU A 552 -16.21 -7.22 14.59
CA GLU A 552 -17.43 -6.64 14.02
C GLU A 552 -17.51 -6.89 12.52
N GLN A 553 -16.41 -6.67 11.77
CA GLN A 553 -16.35 -6.95 10.33
C GLN A 553 -16.55 -8.45 10.00
N LEU A 554 -16.11 -9.35 10.88
CA LEU A 554 -16.33 -10.79 10.76
C LEU A 554 -17.74 -11.24 11.17
N GLY A 555 -18.52 -10.35 11.80
CA GLY A 555 -19.85 -10.62 12.34
C GLY A 555 -19.84 -11.40 13.67
N LEU A 556 -18.75 -11.35 14.42
CA LEU A 556 -18.55 -12.11 15.67
C LEU A 556 -19.00 -11.35 16.91
N SER A 557 -18.95 -10.02 16.85
CA SER A 557 -19.45 -9.14 17.90
C SER A 557 -20.21 -7.98 17.27
N ARG A 558 -21.17 -7.44 18.02
CA ARG A 558 -21.87 -6.19 17.70
C ARG A 558 -21.79 -5.18 18.84
N ASP A 559 -21.00 -5.51 19.86
CA ASP A 559 -20.87 -4.64 21.02
C ASP A 559 -19.95 -3.48 20.65
N PRO A 560 -20.34 -2.23 20.97
CA PRO A 560 -19.47 -1.09 20.74
C PRO A 560 -18.19 -1.22 21.58
N LEU A 561 -17.17 -0.44 21.21
CA LEU A 561 -16.00 -0.28 22.07
C LEU A 561 -16.44 0.23 23.46
N PRO A 562 -15.92 -0.33 24.57
CA PRO A 562 -16.23 0.18 25.89
C PRO A 562 -15.87 1.66 26.01
N GLU A 563 -16.71 2.45 26.70
CA GLU A 563 -16.53 3.91 26.79
C GLU A 563 -15.14 4.34 27.29
N PRO A 564 -14.51 3.71 28.30
CA PRO A 564 -13.14 4.05 28.70
C PRO A 564 -12.10 3.84 27.59
N VAL A 565 -12.29 2.83 26.73
CA VAL A 565 -11.41 2.57 25.57
C VAL A 565 -11.60 3.66 24.53
N VAL A 566 -12.86 4.05 24.27
CA VAL A 566 -13.18 5.17 23.36
C VAL A 566 -12.56 6.46 23.85
N GLU A 567 -12.67 6.78 25.13
CA GLU A 567 -12.08 7.99 25.72
C GLU A 567 -10.56 8.00 25.61
N ALA A 568 -9.88 6.91 25.97
CA ALA A 568 -8.42 6.82 25.91
C ALA A 568 -7.89 6.99 24.47
N LEU A 569 -8.49 6.29 23.51
CA LEU A 569 -8.08 6.38 22.10
C LEU A 569 -8.44 7.72 21.46
N PHE A 570 -9.57 8.32 21.87
CA PHE A 570 -9.93 9.66 21.43
C PHE A 570 -8.94 10.71 21.97
N GLU A 571 -8.50 10.61 23.22
CA GLU A 571 -7.50 11.51 23.77
C GLU A 571 -6.13 11.35 23.10
N GLU A 572 -5.73 10.13 22.75
CA GLU A 572 -4.53 9.90 21.93
C GLU A 572 -4.66 10.57 20.54
N LEU A 573 -5.79 10.34 19.86
CA LEU A 573 -6.08 10.96 18.56
C LEU A 573 -6.02 12.51 18.65
N ALA A 574 -6.71 13.08 19.63
CA ALA A 574 -6.73 14.52 19.86
C ALA A 574 -5.35 15.06 20.28
N GLY A 575 -4.59 14.30 21.06
CA GLY A 575 -3.22 14.61 21.45
C GLY A 575 -2.27 14.67 20.26
N ARG A 576 -2.33 13.69 19.36
CA ARG A 576 -1.58 13.69 18.09
C ARG A 576 -1.97 14.85 17.19
N HIS A 577 -3.26 15.18 17.15
CA HIS A 577 -3.73 16.35 16.40
C HIS A 577 -3.12 17.65 16.94
N ARG A 578 -3.20 17.88 18.26
CA ARG A 578 -2.66 19.07 18.93
C ARG A 578 -1.14 19.19 18.82
N SER A 579 -0.43 18.06 18.84
CA SER A 579 1.04 18.00 18.76
C SER A 579 1.58 17.87 17.34
N ALA A 580 0.72 18.05 16.32
CA ALA A 580 1.09 17.96 14.91
C ALA A 580 1.81 16.64 14.57
N ARG A 581 1.26 15.51 15.02
CA ARG A 581 1.77 14.17 14.71
C ARG A 581 0.81 13.40 13.82
N THR A 582 1.36 12.53 12.99
CA THR A 582 0.60 11.55 12.19
C THR A 582 -0.19 10.59 13.08
N PHE A 583 -1.31 10.09 12.53
CA PHE A 583 -2.19 9.11 13.17
C PHE A 583 -1.76 7.67 12.91
N ASP A 584 -0.59 7.48 12.32
CA ASP A 584 -0.02 6.17 12.04
C ASP A 584 0.80 5.62 13.22
N LEU A 585 1.40 4.44 13.08
CA LEU A 585 2.16 3.78 14.15
C LEU A 585 3.49 4.49 14.48
N PHE A 586 3.96 5.40 13.63
CA PHE A 586 5.26 6.08 13.80
C PHE A 586 5.14 7.44 14.48
N ARG A 587 3.95 8.07 14.49
CA ARG A 587 3.69 9.37 15.12
C ARG A 587 4.66 10.46 14.66
N THR A 588 5.10 10.36 13.40
CA THR A 588 6.02 11.29 12.75
C THR A 588 5.48 12.72 12.84
N GLY A 589 6.36 13.69 13.09
CA GLY A 589 6.02 15.11 13.14
C GLY A 589 5.60 15.66 11.77
N LEU A 590 4.59 16.51 11.78
CA LEU A 590 4.04 17.19 10.61
C LEU A 590 4.61 18.59 10.50
N ALA A 591 4.69 19.10 9.26
CA ALA A 591 4.88 20.52 9.05
C ALA A 591 3.57 21.26 9.41
N THR A 592 3.63 22.14 10.41
CA THR A 592 2.56 23.05 10.79
C THR A 592 3.14 24.44 11.02
N GLN A 593 2.36 25.50 10.84
CA GLN A 593 2.64 26.79 11.43
C GLN A 593 2.78 26.54 12.93
N ALA A 594 3.94 26.88 13.50
CA ALA A 594 4.10 26.88 14.93
C ALA A 594 2.94 27.70 15.50
N VAL A 595 2.06 27.08 16.29
CA VAL A 595 1.21 27.85 17.20
C VAL A 595 2.20 28.70 17.98
N PRO A 596 2.18 30.04 17.89
CA PRO A 596 3.18 30.86 18.52
C PRO A 596 3.18 30.45 19.99
N ALA A 597 4.35 30.02 20.48
CA ALA A 597 4.54 29.76 21.89
C ALA A 597 4.05 31.02 22.60
N LYS A 598 2.91 30.93 23.30
CA LYS A 598 2.46 32.02 24.16
C LYS A 598 3.65 32.38 25.03
N GLY A 599 4.08 33.63 24.91
CA GLY A 599 5.27 34.14 25.58
C GLY A 599 5.33 33.65 27.01
N VAL A 600 6.39 32.92 27.32
CA VAL A 600 6.95 32.95 28.67
C VAL A 600 7.65 34.30 28.74
N ASP A 601 6.87 35.34 29.01
CA ASP A 601 7.42 36.62 29.47
C ASP A 601 7.67 36.52 30.97
N ARG A 602 8.78 37.15 31.35
CA ARG A 602 9.44 37.20 32.65
C ARG A 602 8.57 37.77 33.77
#